data_AF-A0A653NBH4-F1
#
_entry.id   AF-A0A653NBH4-F1
#
_cell.length_a   1.000
_cell.length_b   1.000
_cell.length_c   1.000
_cell.angle_alpha   90.00
_cell.angle_beta   90.00
_cell.angle_gamma   90.00
#
_symmetry.space_group_name_H-M   'P 1'
#
loop_
_entity.id
_entity.type
_entity.pdbx_description
1 polymer ?
#
loop_
_entity_poly.entity_id
_entity_poly.type
_entity_poly.pdbx_seq_one_letter_code
_entity_poly.pdbx_strand_id
1 'polypeptide(L)'
;MDARPYPDTVEPPETAACTDLKSLLRTVDFPISRRELQSIAVRSGLDRGTLAALNTLTEEHYAGSFSILRELRHHGELRRSA
;
A
#
# COMPACT_ATOMS: atom_id res chain seq x y z
N MET A 1 1.67 -31.65 26.46
CA MET A 1 1.63 -32.33 25.15
C MET A 1 0.67 -31.56 24.27
N ASP A 2 0.99 -30.30 23.92
CA ASP A 2 1.97 -29.86 22.91
C ASP A 2 1.41 -29.95 21.49
N ALA A 3 0.91 -28.82 21.00
CA ALA A 3 1.39 -28.12 19.80
C ALA A 3 0.27 -27.28 19.15
N ARG A 4 0.46 -25.96 19.05
CA ARG A 4 -0.14 -25.15 17.97
C ARG A 4 0.47 -25.62 16.65
N PRO A 5 -0.26 -25.53 15.53
CA PRO A 5 0.11 -24.51 14.57
C PRO A 5 -1.10 -23.87 13.85
N TYR A 6 -1.13 -22.54 13.80
CA TYR A 6 -1.68 -21.83 12.63
C TYR A 6 -0.66 -21.99 11.49
N PRO A 7 -1.08 -21.99 10.21
CA PRO A 7 -1.08 -20.68 9.53
C PRO A 7 -2.19 -20.50 8.47
N ASP A 8 -2.43 -19.24 8.15
CA ASP A 8 -2.82 -18.79 6.81
C ASP A 8 -4.14 -19.32 6.23
N THR A 9 -5.25 -18.73 6.66
CA THR A 9 -6.23 -18.28 5.66
C THR A 9 -5.55 -17.22 4.79
N VAL A 10 -4.84 -17.67 3.76
CA VAL A 10 -4.34 -16.84 2.66
C VAL A 10 -5.58 -16.31 1.93
N GLU A 11 -6.13 -15.19 2.40
CA GLU A 11 -6.90 -14.34 1.51
C GLU A 11 -5.97 -13.98 0.34
N PRO A 12 -6.44 -14.02 -0.92
CA PRO A 12 -5.59 -13.72 -2.07
C PRO A 12 -4.89 -12.36 -1.85
N PRO A 13 -3.60 -12.22 -2.18
CA PRO A 13 -2.78 -11.06 -1.83
C PRO A 13 -3.19 -9.76 -2.57
N GLU A 14 -4.34 -9.75 -3.24
CA GLU A 14 -4.91 -8.57 -3.88
C GLU A 14 -5.47 -7.55 -2.86
N THR A 15 -5.69 -7.95 -1.59
CA THR A 15 -6.40 -7.12 -0.60
C THR A 15 -5.59 -6.68 0.62
N ALA A 16 -4.61 -7.44 1.09
CA ALA A 16 -3.83 -7.07 2.29
C ALA A 16 -3.00 -5.79 2.08
N ALA A 17 -2.21 -5.72 1.00
CA ALA A 17 -1.40 -4.55 0.63
C ALA A 17 -2.25 -3.27 0.46
N CYS A 18 -3.43 -3.40 -0.16
CA CYS A 18 -4.37 -2.30 -0.31
C CYS A 18 -5.01 -1.88 1.02
N THR A 19 -5.18 -2.81 1.96
CA THR A 19 -5.78 -2.57 3.27
C THR A 19 -4.80 -1.87 4.20
N ASP A 20 -3.53 -2.30 4.19
CA ASP A 20 -2.44 -1.62 4.92
C ASP A 20 -2.17 -0.23 4.37
N LEU A 21 -2.13 -0.06 3.05
CA LEU A 21 -1.98 1.26 2.44
C LEU A 21 -3.17 2.18 2.77
N LYS A 22 -4.42 1.72 2.68
CA LYS A 22 -5.59 2.53 3.06
C LYS A 22 -5.56 2.93 4.53
N SER A 23 -5.10 2.04 5.40
CA SER A 23 -4.96 2.33 6.84
C SER A 23 -3.87 3.36 7.09
N LEU A 24 -2.72 3.22 6.43
CA LEU A 24 -1.65 4.22 6.43
C LEU A 24 -2.15 5.59 5.96
N LEU A 25 -2.86 5.61 4.82
CA LEU A 25 -3.43 6.82 4.22
C LEU A 25 -4.48 7.51 5.10
N ARG A 26 -5.06 6.83 6.09
CA ARG A 26 -5.95 7.45 7.09
C ARG A 26 -5.18 8.13 8.24
N THR A 27 -3.92 7.76 8.44
CA THR A 27 -3.06 8.29 9.50
C THR A 27 -2.17 9.45 9.06
N VAL A 28 -2.18 9.78 7.77
CA VAL A 28 -1.41 10.89 7.19
C VAL A 28 -2.28 12.12 6.97
N ASP A 29 -1.68 13.28 7.20
CA ASP A 29 -2.24 14.57 6.87
C ASP A 29 -1.98 14.90 5.40
N PHE A 30 -2.98 15.48 4.74
CA PHE A 30 -2.90 15.92 3.35
C PHE A 30 -2.83 17.46 3.28
N PRO A 31 -2.14 18.04 2.26
CA PRO A 31 -1.47 17.37 1.15
C PRO A 31 -0.15 16.70 1.56
N ILE A 32 0.12 15.52 1.01
CA ILE A 32 1.36 14.76 1.27
C ILE A 32 2.19 14.63 0.00
N SER A 33 3.51 14.76 0.11
CA SER A 33 4.41 14.52 -1.01
C SER A 33 4.63 13.03 -1.27
N ARG A 34 4.93 12.65 -2.51
CA ARG A 34 5.27 11.25 -2.85
C ARG A 34 6.43 10.72 -2.01
N ARG A 35 7.47 11.53 -1.77
CA ARG A 35 8.63 11.16 -0.95
C ARG A 35 8.27 10.94 0.52
N GLU A 36 7.40 11.78 1.08
CA GLU A 36 6.92 11.59 2.44
C GLU A 36 6.06 10.35 2.54
N LEU A 37 5.15 10.12 1.60
CA LEU A 37 4.34 8.92 1.56
C LEU A 37 5.19 7.65 1.48
N GLN A 38 6.24 7.65 0.65
CA GLN A 38 7.21 6.55 0.57
C GLN A 38 7.97 6.37 1.89
N SER A 39 8.41 7.46 2.53
CA SER A 39 9.11 7.39 3.82
C SER A 39 8.22 6.83 4.92
N ILE A 40 6.94 7.22 4.95
CA ILE A 40 5.96 6.73 5.91
C ILE A 40 5.65 5.26 5.64
N ALA A 41 5.48 4.87 4.37
CA ALA A 41 5.30 3.47 3.97
C ALA A 41 6.48 2.57 4.39
N VAL A 42 7.72 3.02 4.19
CA VAL A 42 8.93 2.30 4.63
C VAL A 42 8.97 2.20 6.15
N ARG A 43 8.70 3.31 6.86
CA ARG A 43 8.70 3.34 8.33
C ARG A 43 7.62 2.46 8.94
N SER A 44 6.48 2.34 8.27
CA SER A 44 5.38 1.47 8.67
C SER A 44 5.60 0.00 8.28
N GLY A 45 6.68 -0.32 7.57
CA GLY A 45 7.00 -1.69 7.18
C GLY A 45 6.07 -2.26 6.10
N LEU A 46 5.56 -1.41 5.20
CA LEU A 46 4.75 -1.89 4.08
C LEU A 46 5.55 -2.85 3.18
N ASP A 47 4.83 -3.81 2.59
CA ASP A 47 5.42 -4.80 1.69
C ASP A 47 6.10 -4.15 0.47
N ARG A 48 7.11 -4.84 -0.09
CA ARG A 48 7.86 -4.38 -1.26
C ARG A 48 6.96 -4.12 -2.47
N GLY A 49 5.89 -4.88 -2.65
CA GLY A 49 4.90 -4.66 -3.72
C GLY A 49 4.15 -3.33 -3.54
N THR A 50 3.85 -2.95 -2.29
CA THR A 50 3.22 -1.65 -2.01
C THR A 50 4.20 -0.51 -2.25
N LEU A 51 5.46 -0.67 -1.84
CA LEU A 51 6.51 0.32 -2.10
C LEU A 51 6.79 0.48 -3.61
N ALA A 52 6.75 -0.61 -4.37
CA ALA A 52 6.85 -0.58 -5.83
C ALA A 52 5.68 0.20 -6.45
N ALA A 53 4.46 -0.06 -6.00
CA ALA A 53 3.27 0.65 -6.44
C ALA A 53 3.37 2.16 -6.12
N LEU A 54 3.83 2.52 -4.90
CA LEU A 54 4.07 3.93 -4.55
C LEU A 54 5.17 4.60 -5.37
N ASN A 55 6.03 3.84 -6.05
CA ASN A 55 7.05 4.36 -6.96
C ASN A 55 6.49 4.67 -8.35
N THR A 56 5.34 4.09 -8.73
CA THR A 56 4.67 4.42 -10.01
C THR A 56 3.85 5.70 -9.94
N LEU A 57 3.66 6.25 -8.74
CA LEU A 57 3.01 7.54 -8.51
C LEU A 57 3.76 8.64 -9.25
N THR A 58 3.03 9.38 -10.08
CA THR A 58 3.57 10.44 -10.95
C THR A 58 3.39 11.82 -10.35
N GLU A 59 2.33 12.04 -9.57
CA GLU A 59 2.10 13.31 -8.89
C GLU A 59 3.14 13.54 -7.77
N GLU A 60 3.64 14.77 -7.66
CA GLU A 60 4.55 15.14 -6.57
C GLU A 60 3.83 15.34 -5.24
N HIS A 61 2.61 15.90 -5.29
CA HIS A 61 1.79 16.20 -4.12
C HIS A 61 0.38 15.68 -4.29
N TYR A 62 -0.04 14.79 -3.38
CA TYR A 62 -1.39 14.28 -3.36
C TYR A 62 -2.22 15.07 -2.35
N ALA A 63 -3.33 15.65 -2.83
CA ALA A 63 -4.30 16.35 -1.98
C ALA A 63 -5.19 15.41 -1.15
N GLY A 64 -5.14 14.10 -1.42
CA GLY A 64 -5.97 13.13 -0.72
C GLY A 64 -5.64 11.68 -1.08
N SER A 65 -6.03 10.79 -0.16
CA SER A 65 -5.85 9.34 -0.28
C SER A 65 -6.55 8.75 -1.51
N PHE A 66 -7.68 9.31 -1.92
CA PHE A 66 -8.42 8.84 -3.09
C PHE A 66 -7.64 8.99 -4.40
N SER A 67 -6.93 10.10 -4.59
CA SER A 67 -6.13 10.33 -5.80
C SER A 67 -5.00 9.30 -5.92
N ILE A 68 -4.33 9.01 -4.79
CA ILE A 68 -3.29 7.98 -4.70
C ILE A 68 -3.87 6.61 -5.09
N LEU A 69 -4.96 6.18 -4.44
CA LEU A 69 -5.57 4.88 -4.71
C LEU A 69 -6.09 4.76 -6.15
N ARG A 70 -6.61 5.85 -6.72
CA ARG A 70 -7.06 5.91 -8.11
C ARG A 70 -5.89 5.71 -9.08
N GLU A 71 -4.77 6.36 -8.82
CA GLU A 71 -3.58 6.27 -9.65
C GLU A 71 -2.93 4.89 -9.57
N LEU A 72 -2.78 4.33 -8.37
CA LEU A 72 -2.29 2.95 -8.17
C LEU A 72 -3.17 1.91 -8.89
N ARG A 73 -4.49 2.13 -8.91
CA ARG A 73 -5.42 1.30 -9.68
C ARG A 73 -5.23 1.49 -11.19
N HIS A 74 -4.97 2.72 -11.64
CA HIS A 74 -4.79 3.05 -13.06
C HIS A 74 -3.49 2.47 -13.62
N HIS A 75 -2.41 2.50 -12.85
CA HIS A 75 -1.11 1.94 -13.26
C HIS A 75 -1.06 0.41 -13.25
N GLY A 76 -2.09 -0.27 -12.75
CA GLY A 76 -2.17 -1.73 -12.83
C GLY A 76 -1.20 -2.47 -11.91
N GLU A 77 -0.54 -1.79 -10.96
CA GLU A 77 0.35 -2.41 -9.96
C GLU A 77 -0.42 -3.32 -8.97
N LEU A 78 -1.75 -3.25 -8.96
CA LEU A 78 -2.63 -4.21 -8.27
C LEU A 78 -3.10 -5.38 -9.15
N ARG A 79 -2.74 -5.42 -10.43
CA ARG A 79 -3.10 -6.48 -11.38
C ARG A 79 -1.97 -6.74 -12.36
N ARG A 80 -0.99 -7.56 -11.97
CA ARG A 80 -0.41 -8.64 -12.80
C ARG A 80 0.72 -9.34 -12.05
N SER A 81 0.36 -10.36 -11.28
CA SER A 81 1.12 -11.60 -11.26
C SER A 81 0.26 -12.59 -12.03
N ALA A 82 0.61 -12.82 -13.30
CA ALA A 82 0.15 -13.95 -14.09
C ALA A 82 1.39 -14.80 -14.40
#